data_AF-A0A9C7Z850-F1
#
_entry.id   AF-A0A9C7Z850-F1
#
_cell.length_a   1.000
_cell.length_b   1.000
_cell.length_c   1.000
_cell.angle_alpha   90.00
_cell.angle_beta   90.00
_cell.angle_gamma   90.00
#
_symmetry.space_group_name_H-M   'P 1'
#
loop_
_entity.id
_entity.type
_entity.pdbx_description
1 polymer ?
#
loop_
_entity_poly.entity_id
_entity_poly.type
_entity_poly.pdbx_seq_one_letter_code
_entity_poly.pdbx_strand_id
1 'polypeptide(L)' 'MSRISGIDEIREKIGAVDYLSRGLTDRLTITREAVLMALIPRLRTE' A
#
# COMPACT_ATOMS: atom_id res chain seq x y z
N MET A 1 6.11 -2.98 13.10
CA MET A 1 4.64 -3.07 13.09
C MET A 1 4.11 -4.15 14.01
N SER A 2 4.71 -5.35 14.07
CA SER A 2 4.25 -6.44 14.95
C SER A 2 4.08 -6.03 16.42
N ARG A 3 5.04 -5.26 16.97
CA ARG A 3 4.95 -4.72 18.34
C ARG A 3 3.74 -3.78 18.57
N ILE A 4 3.35 -3.01 17.55
CA ILE A 4 2.30 -1.98 17.66
C ILE A 4 0.92 -2.58 17.41
N SER A 5 0.80 -3.46 16.42
CA SER A 5 -0.46 -4.12 16.08
C SER A 5 -0.77 -5.32 16.97
N GLY A 6 0.22 -5.86 17.71
CA GLY A 6 0.10 -7.13 18.43
C GLY A 6 0.02 -8.36 17.50
N ILE A 7 0.33 -8.18 16.21
CA ILE A 7 0.26 -9.24 15.19
C ILE A 7 1.68 -9.62 14.78
N ASP A 8 2.14 -10.80 15.19
CA ASP A 8 3.39 -11.36 14.70
C ASP A 8 3.32 -11.62 13.20
N GLU A 9 4.42 -11.31 12.51
CA GLU A 9 4.52 -11.44 11.05
C GLU A 9 3.38 -10.68 10.32
N ILE A 10 3.01 -9.50 10.83
CA ILE A 10 1.98 -8.66 10.22
C ILE A 10 2.25 -8.38 8.74
N ARG A 11 3.52 -8.31 8.31
CA ARG A 11 3.87 -8.06 6.91
C ARG A 11 3.38 -9.19 6.00
N GLU A 12 3.48 -10.43 6.45
CA GLU A 12 3.16 -11.66 5.72
C GLU A 12 1.67 -11.96 5.77
N LYS A 13 1.00 -11.62 6.88
CA LYS A 13 -0.42 -11.91 7.09
C LYS A 13 -1.37 -10.91 6.44
N ILE A 14 -1.17 -9.61 6.68
CA ILE A 14 -2.17 -8.58 6.34
C ILE A 14 -1.54 -7.29 5.79
N GLY A 15 -0.37 -6.92 6.29
CA GLY A 15 0.30 -5.67 5.97
C GLY A 15 -0.17 -4.50 6.85
N ALA A 16 0.73 -3.55 7.08
CA ALA A 16 0.46 -2.41 7.97
C ALA A 16 -0.62 -1.47 7.43
N VAL A 17 -0.62 -1.26 6.12
CA VAL A 17 -1.57 -0.36 5.45
C VAL A 17 -2.99 -0.91 5.58
N ASP A 18 -3.17 -2.19 5.29
CA ASP A 18 -4.47 -2.87 5.40
C ASP A 18 -4.99 -2.86 6.85
N TYR A 19 -4.12 -3.17 7.81
CA TYR A 19 -4.44 -3.13 9.24
C TYR A 19 -4.91 -1.75 9.70
N LEU A 20 -4.18 -0.69 9.35
CA LEU A 20 -4.50 0.68 9.79
C LEU A 20 -5.68 1.28 9.02
N SER A 21 -5.88 0.87 7.77
CA SER A 21 -7.02 1.30 6.95
C SER A 21 -8.31 0.54 7.24
N ARG A 22 -8.26 -0.50 8.08
CA ARG A 22 -9.38 -1.43 8.35
C ARG A 22 -9.90 -2.08 7.07
N GLY A 23 -9.00 -2.50 6.19
CA GLY A 23 -9.35 -3.17 4.94
C GLY A 23 -9.87 -2.25 3.82
N LEU A 24 -9.81 -0.93 4.00
CA LEU A 24 -10.22 0.02 2.95
C LEU A 24 -9.19 0.11 1.82
N THR A 25 -7.93 -0.16 2.11
CA THR A 25 -6.84 -0.17 1.12
C THR A 25 -5.65 -0.95 1.62
N ASP A 26 -4.80 -1.41 0.70
CA ASP A 26 -3.59 -2.16 0.99
C ASP A 26 -2.35 -1.54 0.35
N ARG A 27 -1.18 -2.12 0.66
CA ARG A 27 0.09 -1.68 0.10
C ARG A 27 0.11 -1.79 -1.43
N LEU A 28 -0.51 -2.83 -1.99
CA LEU A 28 -0.45 -3.08 -3.43
C LEU A 28 -1.22 -2.00 -4.21
N THR A 29 -2.40 -1.64 -3.72
CA THR A 29 -3.26 -0.61 -4.29
C THR A 29 -2.58 0.75 -4.28
N ILE A 30 -2.03 1.17 -3.13
CA ILE A 30 -1.28 2.44 -3.05
C ILE A 30 -0.08 2.42 -3.99
N THR A 31 0.65 1.31 -4.05
CA THR A 31 1.81 1.17 -4.93
C THR A 31 1.41 1.26 -6.40
N ARG A 32 0.31 0.61 -6.79
CA ARG A 32 -0.23 0.67 -8.15
C ARG A 32 -0.58 2.10 -8.55
N GLU A 33 -1.29 2.82 -7.69
CA GLU A 33 -1.65 4.23 -7.96
C GLU A 33 -0.40 5.12 -8.04
N ALA A 34 0.57 4.93 -7.14
CA ALA A 34 1.83 5.67 -7.18
C ALA A 34 2.61 5.43 -8.48
N VAL A 35 2.69 4.17 -8.93
CA VAL A 35 3.35 3.81 -10.20
C VAL A 35 2.60 4.40 -11.38
N LEU A 36 1.26 4.32 -11.41
CA LEU A 36 0.45 4.93 -12.47
C LEU A 36 0.67 6.44 -12.55
N MET A 37 0.66 7.13 -11.40
CA MET A 37 0.95 8.57 -11.35
C MET A 37 2.37 8.90 -11.85
N ALA A 38 3.36 8.06 -11.51
CA ALA A 38 4.73 8.24 -11.99
C ALA A 38 4.87 8.04 -13.52
N LEU A 39 3.92 7.36 -14.17
CA LEU A 39 3.89 7.18 -15.62
C LEU A 39 3.20 8.33 -16.35
N ILE A 40 2.51 9.25 -15.67
CA ILE A 40 1.82 10.39 -16.31
C ILE A 40 2.71 11.15 -17.30
N PRO A 41 3.98 11.51 -16.99
CA PRO A 41 4.83 12.24 -17.94
C PRO A 41 5.16 11.46 -19.22
N ARG A 42 5.02 10.13 -19.22
CA ARG A 42 5.24 9.26 -20.39
C ARG A 42 3.96 9.06 -21.19
N LEU A 43 2.81 9.11 -20.53
CA LEU A 43 1.50 8.93 -21.14
C LEU A 43 0.95 10.24 -21.73
N ARG A 44 1.37 11.39 -21.18
CA ARG A 44 0.99 12.71 -21.67
C ARG A 44 2.25 13.55 -21.91
N THR A 45 2.51 13.85 -23.17
CA THR A 45 3.67 14.62 -23.66
C THR A 45 3.46 16.13 -23.75
N GLU A 46 2.30 16.63 -23.29
CA GLU A 46 1.97 18.06 -23.24
C GLU A 46 2.75 18.81 -22.15
#